data_AF-A0A2N0AZK6-F1
#
_entry.id   AF-A0A2N0AZK6-F1
#
_cell.length_a   1.000
_cell.length_b   1.000
_cell.length_c   1.000
_cell.angle_alpha   90.00
_cell.angle_beta   90.00
_cell.angle_gamma   90.00
#
_symmetry.space_group_name_H-M   'P 1'
#
loop_
_entity.id
_entity.type
_entity.pdbx_description
1 polymer ?
#
loop_
_entity_poly.entity_id
_entity_poly.type
_entity_poly.pdbx_seq_one_letter_code
_entity_poly.pdbx_strand_id
1 'polypeptide(L)'
;MPKIVDHNLYRMELLSKSLPIFVSKGVASVSMRELAKELGVSTGTLYHYFPTKEALFSSMAKHLVTTDAEAIQKLSEETTSIIDIVNFVSGKEGHFLNLMLLAVDIKRQHSESKELIQLVEDSFIAYESALNRFFPKETEGKGGKAFLAFFVGVLFLKSKGDEHTPWIDLFEGLRYLGDLLTWDSKQS
;
A
#
# COMPACT_ATOMS: atom_id res chain seq x y z
N MET A 1 -34.95 11.32 -17.88
CA MET A 1 -34.94 11.12 -16.41
C MET A 1 -33.52 11.39 -15.92
N PRO A 2 -33.30 12.23 -14.89
CA PRO A 2 -31.97 12.35 -14.29
C PRO A 2 -31.62 11.01 -13.65
N LYS A 3 -30.44 10.45 -13.95
CA LYS A 3 -29.88 9.36 -13.15
C LYS A 3 -29.68 9.92 -11.73
N ILE A 4 -30.29 9.30 -10.73
CA ILE A 4 -29.92 9.53 -9.32
C ILE A 4 -28.50 8.97 -9.20
N VAL A 5 -27.50 9.85 -9.22
CA VAL A 5 -26.11 9.46 -9.02
C VAL A 5 -25.88 9.45 -7.52
N ASP A 6 -25.57 8.29 -6.97
CA ASP A 6 -25.04 8.22 -5.61
C ASP A 6 -23.67 8.92 -5.62
N HIS A 7 -23.63 10.12 -5.04
CA HIS A 7 -22.45 10.96 -4.99
C HIS A 7 -21.27 10.26 -4.29
N ASN A 8 -21.52 9.40 -3.32
CA ASN A 8 -20.46 8.65 -2.65
C ASN A 8 -19.93 7.57 -3.58
N LEU A 9 -20.79 6.76 -4.20
CA LEU A 9 -20.34 5.73 -5.14
C LEU A 9 -19.53 6.32 -6.30
N TYR A 10 -19.99 7.45 -6.86
CA TYR A 10 -19.26 8.12 -7.92
C TYR A 10 -17.93 8.71 -7.44
N ARG A 11 -17.89 9.28 -6.23
CA ARG A 11 -16.63 9.73 -5.62
C ARG A 11 -15.63 8.57 -5.49
N MET A 12 -16.08 7.40 -5.05
CA MET A 12 -15.24 6.20 -4.94
C MET A 12 -14.74 5.72 -6.31
N GLU A 13 -15.57 5.79 -7.34
CA GLU A 13 -15.19 5.48 -8.72
C GLU A 13 -14.09 6.42 -9.24
N LEU A 14 -14.16 7.71 -8.93
CA LEU A 14 -13.10 8.66 -9.27
C LEU A 14 -11.78 8.34 -8.54
N LEU A 15 -11.85 7.92 -7.27
CA LEU A 15 -10.66 7.52 -6.52
C LEU A 15 -10.00 6.29 -7.16
N SER A 16 -10.75 5.23 -7.44
CA SER A 16 -10.18 3.99 -7.98
C SER A 16 -9.53 4.19 -9.35
N LYS A 17 -10.13 5.04 -10.20
CA LYS A 17 -9.57 5.40 -11.51
C LYS A 17 -8.38 6.36 -11.44
N SER A 18 -8.18 7.07 -10.32
CA SER A 18 -7.06 7.99 -10.17
C SER A 18 -5.72 7.31 -9.90
N LEU A 19 -5.73 6.10 -9.30
CA LEU A 19 -4.53 5.31 -9.00
C LEU A 19 -3.62 5.07 -10.21
N PRO A 20 -4.08 4.47 -11.33
CA PRO A 20 -3.22 4.23 -12.48
C PRO A 20 -2.65 5.51 -13.09
N ILE A 21 -3.35 6.64 -12.97
CA ILE A 21 -2.89 7.94 -13.47
C ILE A 21 -1.71 8.43 -12.63
N PHE A 22 -1.83 8.38 -11.30
CA PHE A 22 -0.74 8.79 -10.41
C PHE A 22 0.47 7.86 -10.50
N VAL A 23 0.24 6.54 -10.59
CA VAL A 23 1.32 5.55 -10.73
C VAL A 23 2.11 5.77 -12.01
N SER A 24 1.44 6.03 -13.14
CA SER A 24 2.11 6.17 -14.44
C SER A 24 2.87 7.48 -14.62
N LYS A 25 2.38 8.57 -14.00
CA LYS A 25 2.91 9.94 -14.26
C LYS A 25 3.61 10.58 -13.06
N GLY A 26 3.45 10.02 -11.87
CA GLY A 26 3.87 10.62 -10.60
C GLY A 26 2.89 11.68 -10.09
N VAL A 27 2.94 11.96 -8.79
CA VAL A 27 1.99 12.90 -8.15
C VAL A 27 2.29 14.34 -8.55
N ALA A 28 3.57 14.73 -8.63
CA ALA A 28 3.95 16.10 -8.95
C ALA A 28 3.58 16.49 -10.40
N SER A 29 3.79 15.58 -11.35
CA SER A 29 3.69 15.85 -12.79
C SER A 29 2.26 16.00 -13.31
N VAL A 30 1.27 15.51 -12.59
CA VAL A 30 -0.12 15.49 -13.05
C VAL A 30 -0.85 16.78 -12.63
N SER A 31 -1.65 17.33 -13.54
CA SER A 31 -2.55 18.46 -13.26
C SER A 31 -4.01 18.04 -13.08
N MET A 32 -4.83 18.87 -12.41
CA MET A 32 -6.28 18.63 -12.29
C MET A 32 -6.99 18.54 -13.64
N ARG A 33 -6.54 19.32 -14.63
CA ARG A 33 -7.10 19.27 -16.00
C ARG A 33 -6.81 17.94 -16.69
N GLU A 34 -5.60 17.42 -16.53
CA GLU A 34 -5.23 16.10 -17.08
C GLU A 34 -5.96 14.98 -16.34
N LEU A 35 -6.06 15.04 -15.01
CA LEU A 35 -6.86 14.09 -14.23
C LEU A 35 -8.29 14.06 -14.73
N ALA A 36 -8.94 15.21 -14.89
CA ALA A 36 -10.31 15.28 -15.39
C ALA A 36 -10.44 14.66 -16.79
N LYS A 37 -9.48 14.95 -17.69
CA LYS A 37 -9.44 14.36 -19.03
C LYS A 37 -9.31 12.84 -19.00
N GLU A 38 -8.37 12.29 -18.23
CA GLU A 38 -8.11 10.86 -18.11
C GLU A 38 -9.28 10.12 -17.41
N LEU A 39 -9.94 10.78 -16.45
CA LEU A 39 -11.12 10.26 -15.76
C LEU A 39 -12.40 10.36 -16.59
N GLY A 40 -12.37 11.04 -17.75
CA GLY A 40 -13.53 11.23 -18.61
C GLY A 40 -14.59 12.18 -18.04
N VAL A 41 -14.17 13.17 -17.23
CA VAL A 41 -15.06 14.14 -16.57
C VAL A 41 -14.66 15.58 -16.89
N SER A 42 -15.56 16.53 -16.64
CA SER A 42 -15.19 17.93 -16.73
C SER A 42 -14.27 18.34 -15.56
N THR A 43 -13.37 19.29 -15.80
CA THR A 43 -12.52 19.84 -14.74
C THR A 43 -13.36 20.41 -13.58
N GLY A 44 -14.49 21.05 -13.87
CA GLY A 44 -15.42 21.56 -12.85
C GLY A 44 -16.07 20.44 -12.03
N THR A 45 -16.42 19.32 -12.67
CA THR A 45 -16.90 18.12 -11.97
C THR A 45 -15.84 17.57 -11.03
N LEU A 46 -14.59 17.48 -11.48
CA LEU A 46 -13.52 16.97 -10.61
C LEU A 46 -13.26 17.91 -9.42
N TYR A 47 -13.22 19.22 -9.64
CA TYR A 47 -13.09 20.22 -8.58
C TYR A 47 -14.24 20.19 -7.57
N HIS A 48 -15.45 19.82 -8.00
CA HIS A 48 -16.60 19.67 -7.10
C HIS A 48 -16.38 18.55 -6.07
N TYR A 49 -15.75 17.44 -6.47
CA TYR A 49 -15.47 16.32 -5.55
C TYR A 49 -14.15 16.48 -4.79
N PHE A 50 -13.14 17.07 -5.45
CA PHE A 50 -11.79 17.19 -4.93
C PHE A 50 -11.24 18.58 -5.25
N PRO A 51 -11.16 19.49 -4.27
CA PRO A 51 -10.77 20.87 -4.51
C PRO A 51 -9.33 21.03 -5.00
N THR A 52 -8.47 20.05 -4.69
CA THR A 52 -7.06 20.01 -5.10
C THR A 52 -6.64 18.62 -5.54
N LYS A 53 -5.50 18.54 -6.25
CA LYS A 53 -4.87 17.26 -6.61
C LYS A 53 -4.48 16.48 -5.36
N GLU A 54 -3.96 17.18 -4.36
CA GLU A 54 -3.55 16.62 -3.08
C GLU A 54 -4.75 16.05 -2.33
N ALA A 55 -5.90 16.74 -2.35
CA ALA A 55 -7.14 16.22 -1.74
C ALA A 55 -7.64 14.95 -2.44
N LEU A 56 -7.54 14.88 -3.77
CA LEU A 56 -7.83 13.67 -4.55
C LEU A 56 -6.87 12.53 -4.18
N PHE A 57 -5.56 12.79 -4.25
CA PHE A 57 -4.52 11.81 -3.95
C PHE A 57 -4.64 11.28 -2.50
N SER A 58 -4.75 12.18 -1.52
CA SER A 58 -4.91 11.81 -0.11
C SER A 58 -6.17 10.99 0.13
N SER A 59 -7.29 11.35 -0.52
CA SER A 59 -8.53 10.58 -0.43
C SER A 59 -8.38 9.18 -1.03
N MET A 60 -7.70 9.08 -2.18
CA MET A 60 -7.44 7.81 -2.85
C MET A 60 -6.56 6.91 -1.98
N ALA A 61 -5.41 7.43 -1.52
CA ALA A 61 -4.48 6.68 -0.70
C ALA A 61 -5.12 6.19 0.60
N LYS A 62 -5.84 7.07 1.31
CA LYS A 62 -6.59 6.70 2.53
C LYS A 62 -7.60 5.58 2.24
N HIS A 63 -8.38 5.70 1.17
CA HIS A 63 -9.36 4.68 0.82
C HIS A 63 -8.72 3.30 0.58
N LEU A 64 -7.64 3.25 -0.21
CA LEU A 64 -6.94 2.01 -0.53
C LEU A 64 -6.34 1.38 0.73
N VAL A 65 -5.59 2.16 1.51
CA VAL A 65 -4.95 1.71 2.75
C VAL A 65 -5.96 1.22 3.77
N THR A 66 -7.07 1.94 3.97
CA THR A 66 -8.14 1.49 4.88
C THR A 66 -8.74 0.17 4.38
N THR A 67 -9.01 0.04 3.08
CA THR A 67 -9.57 -1.18 2.50
C THR A 67 -8.63 -2.38 2.67
N ASP A 68 -7.33 -2.17 2.45
CA ASP A 68 -6.33 -3.23 2.61
C ASP A 68 -6.12 -3.60 4.08
N ALA A 69 -6.01 -2.61 4.98
CA ALA A 69 -5.87 -2.85 6.41
C ALA A 69 -7.07 -3.59 6.99
N GLU A 70 -8.30 -3.23 6.58
CA GLU A 70 -9.52 -3.95 6.95
C GLU A 70 -9.53 -5.37 6.41
N ALA A 71 -9.07 -5.59 5.18
CA ALA A 71 -8.98 -6.94 4.61
C ALA A 71 -7.96 -7.81 5.35
N ILE A 72 -6.80 -7.25 5.71
CA ILE A 72 -5.78 -7.92 6.52
C ILE A 72 -6.33 -8.23 7.92
N GLN A 73 -7.07 -7.29 8.52
CA GLN A 73 -7.71 -7.52 9.82
C GLN A 73 -8.73 -8.65 9.76
N LYS A 74 -9.63 -8.66 8.76
CA LYS A 74 -10.61 -9.74 8.60
C LYS A 74 -9.93 -11.09 8.40
N LEU A 75 -8.86 -11.14 7.61
CA LEU A 75 -8.07 -12.35 7.45
C LEU A 75 -7.50 -12.84 8.79
N SER A 76 -7.05 -11.92 9.66
CA SER A 76 -6.53 -12.28 10.99
C SER A 76 -7.58 -12.86 11.93
N GLU A 77 -8.87 -12.58 11.69
CA GLU A 77 -10.00 -13.11 12.47
C GLU A 77 -10.34 -14.56 12.04
N GLU A 78 -10.00 -14.93 10.80
CA GLU A 78 -10.20 -16.27 10.24
C GLU A 78 -9.00 -17.20 10.48
N THR A 79 -7.78 -16.65 10.45
CA THR A 79 -6.52 -17.41 10.52
C THR A 79 -5.39 -16.55 11.11
N THR A 80 -4.49 -17.17 11.87
CA THR A 80 -3.24 -16.54 12.33
C THR A 80 -2.01 -17.06 11.56
N SER A 81 -2.23 -17.77 10.45
CA SER A 81 -1.16 -18.33 9.64
C SER A 81 -0.41 -17.25 8.86
N ILE A 82 0.92 -17.23 9.01
CA ILE A 82 1.79 -16.37 8.20
C ILE A 82 1.64 -16.68 6.70
N ILE A 83 1.38 -17.94 6.34
CA ILE A 83 1.19 -18.36 4.94
C ILE A 83 -0.01 -17.65 4.31
N ASP A 84 -1.07 -17.40 5.08
CA ASP A 84 -2.26 -16.73 4.56
C ASP A 84 -2.00 -15.24 4.30
N ILE A 85 -1.22 -14.58 5.17
CA ILE A 85 -0.73 -13.22 4.92
C ILE A 85 0.10 -13.19 3.63
N VAL A 86 1.01 -14.15 3.47
CA VAL A 86 1.88 -14.28 2.30
C VAL A 86 1.05 -14.43 1.01
N ASN A 87 0.05 -15.30 1.03
CA ASN A 87 -0.85 -15.52 -0.10
C ASN A 87 -1.65 -14.24 -0.43
N PHE A 88 -2.14 -13.54 0.60
CA PHE A 88 -2.83 -12.27 0.44
C PHE A 88 -1.95 -11.21 -0.22
N VAL A 89 -0.71 -11.03 0.27
CA VAL A 89 0.18 -9.98 -0.25
C VAL A 89 0.74 -10.32 -1.63
N SER A 90 1.07 -11.58 -1.90
CA SER A 90 1.54 -12.03 -3.22
C SER A 90 0.44 -11.97 -4.28
N GLY A 91 -0.82 -12.26 -3.92
CA GLY A 91 -1.97 -12.10 -4.82
C GLY A 91 -2.28 -10.65 -5.21
N LYS A 92 -1.75 -9.68 -4.46
CA LYS A 92 -1.93 -8.24 -4.68
C LYS A 92 -0.61 -7.51 -4.92
N GLU A 93 0.42 -8.22 -5.38
CA GLU A 93 1.78 -7.69 -5.51
C GLU A 93 1.85 -6.38 -6.29
N GLY A 94 1.24 -6.32 -7.48
CA GLY A 94 1.25 -5.11 -8.32
C GLY A 94 0.56 -3.92 -7.65
N HIS A 95 -0.48 -4.16 -6.85
CA HIS A 95 -1.17 -3.12 -6.09
C HIS A 95 -0.28 -2.55 -4.99
N PHE A 96 0.36 -3.40 -4.19
CA PHE A 96 1.27 -2.93 -3.14
C PHE A 96 2.54 -2.29 -3.70
N LEU A 97 3.04 -2.79 -4.83
CA LEU A 97 4.15 -2.16 -5.55
C LEU A 97 3.79 -0.73 -5.97
N ASN A 98 2.61 -0.53 -6.55
CA ASN A 98 2.13 0.80 -6.94
C ASN A 98 2.03 1.77 -5.74
N LEU A 99 1.48 1.31 -4.61
CA LEU A 99 1.43 2.12 -3.39
C LEU A 99 2.82 2.47 -2.85
N MET A 100 3.76 1.52 -2.90
CA MET A 100 5.15 1.73 -2.48
C MET A 100 5.85 2.76 -3.37
N LEU A 101 5.71 2.65 -4.69
CA LEU A 101 6.28 3.62 -5.65
C LEU A 101 5.72 5.03 -5.44
N LEU A 102 4.41 5.15 -5.17
CA LEU A 102 3.78 6.44 -4.84
C LEU A 102 4.30 7.00 -3.51
N ALA A 103 4.46 6.17 -2.48
CA ALA A 103 5.03 6.61 -1.20
C ALA A 103 6.47 7.13 -1.37
N VAL A 104 7.27 6.46 -2.21
CA VAL A 104 8.63 6.90 -2.58
C VAL A 104 8.57 8.22 -3.36
N ASP A 105 7.67 8.35 -4.33
CA ASP A 105 7.49 9.58 -5.11
C ASP A 105 7.15 10.78 -4.20
N ILE A 106 6.25 10.58 -3.23
CA ILE A 106 5.93 11.59 -2.21
C ILE A 106 7.16 11.98 -1.39
N LYS A 107 7.89 10.99 -0.85
CA LYS A 107 9.09 11.26 -0.05
C LYS A 107 10.18 11.97 -0.88
N ARG A 108 10.25 11.73 -2.19
CA ARG A 108 11.24 12.32 -3.10
C ARG A 108 10.86 13.72 -3.58
N GLN A 109 9.63 13.92 -4.05
CA GLN A 109 9.20 15.12 -4.77
C GLN A 109 8.34 16.07 -3.93
N HIS A 110 7.78 15.59 -2.82
CA HIS A 110 6.88 16.34 -1.95
C HIS A 110 7.39 16.37 -0.50
N SER A 111 8.70 16.38 -0.31
CA SER A 111 9.35 16.37 1.01
C SER A 111 9.00 17.57 1.90
N GLU A 112 8.48 18.66 1.32
CA GLU A 112 8.02 19.83 2.06
C GLU A 112 6.54 19.75 2.47
N SER A 113 5.77 18.84 1.84
CA SER A 113 4.35 18.65 2.17
C SER A 113 4.20 17.77 3.40
N LYS A 114 4.07 18.42 4.57
CA LYS A 114 3.84 17.72 5.85
C LYS A 114 2.61 16.81 5.80
N GLU A 115 1.55 17.23 5.12
CA GLU A 115 0.32 16.44 5.01
C GLU A 115 0.55 15.12 4.24
N LEU A 116 1.24 15.18 3.09
CA LEU A 116 1.49 13.99 2.28
C LEU A 116 2.52 13.07 2.93
N ILE A 117 3.51 13.64 3.64
CA ILE A 117 4.44 12.86 4.46
C ILE A 117 3.70 12.12 5.58
N GLN A 118 2.83 12.82 6.31
CA GLN A 118 2.06 12.22 7.41
C GLN A 118 1.14 11.12 6.88
N LEU A 119 0.49 11.35 5.72
CA LEU A 119 -0.33 10.33 5.06
C LEU A 119 0.46 9.04 4.79
N VAL A 120 1.70 9.14 4.31
CA VAL A 120 2.55 7.97 4.07
C VAL A 120 2.86 7.27 5.38
N GLU A 121 3.21 8.02 6.44
CA GLU A 121 3.51 7.46 7.76
C GLU A 121 2.30 6.75 8.39
N ASP A 122 1.15 7.40 8.36
CA ASP A 122 -0.13 6.84 8.81
C ASP A 122 -0.46 5.54 8.05
N SER A 123 -0.11 5.48 6.77
CA SER A 123 -0.33 4.29 5.95
C SER A 123 0.52 3.11 6.40
N PHE A 124 1.80 3.33 6.67
CA PHE A 124 2.68 2.28 7.23
C PHE A 124 2.21 1.83 8.61
N ILE A 125 1.77 2.76 9.48
CA ILE A 125 1.22 2.45 10.80
C ILE A 125 -0.05 1.60 10.69
N ALA A 126 -0.95 1.92 9.76
CA ALA A 126 -2.17 1.16 9.53
C ALA A 126 -1.86 -0.29 9.11
N TYR A 127 -0.92 -0.49 8.18
CA TYR A 127 -0.47 -1.83 7.77
C TYR A 127 0.21 -2.59 8.90
N GLU A 128 1.12 -1.94 9.64
CA GLU A 128 1.81 -2.56 10.77
C GLU A 128 0.81 -3.03 11.85
N SER A 129 -0.17 -2.19 12.19
CA SER A 129 -1.23 -2.52 13.14
C SER A 129 -2.10 -3.69 12.67
N ALA A 130 -2.44 -3.74 11.39
CA ALA A 130 -3.21 -4.85 10.83
C ALA A 130 -2.40 -6.15 10.84
N LEU A 131 -1.14 -6.11 10.42
CA LEU A 131 -0.24 -7.27 10.37
C LEU A 131 0.10 -7.82 11.76
N ASN A 132 0.27 -6.96 12.77
CA ASN A 132 0.61 -7.38 14.13
C ASN A 132 -0.43 -8.33 14.76
N ARG A 133 -1.66 -8.37 14.24
CA ARG A 133 -2.69 -9.31 14.71
C ARG A 133 -2.37 -10.78 14.43
N PHE A 134 -1.50 -11.06 13.46
CA PHE A 134 -1.06 -12.42 13.15
C PHE A 134 0.12 -12.89 14.02
N PHE A 135 0.73 -11.98 14.79
CA PHE A 135 1.92 -12.29 15.57
C PHE A 135 1.58 -12.41 17.07
N PRO A 136 2.27 -13.31 17.80
CA PRO A 136 2.09 -13.40 19.25
C PRO A 136 2.38 -12.07 19.95
N LYS A 137 1.69 -11.79 21.06
CA LYS A 137 1.83 -10.53 21.81
C LYS A 137 3.24 -10.34 22.36
N GLU A 138 3.95 -11.43 22.59
CA GLU A 138 5.35 -11.51 23.04
C GLU A 138 6.31 -10.85 22.04
N THR A 139 5.90 -10.67 20.78
CA THR A 139 6.68 -9.91 19.80
C THR A 139 6.68 -8.41 20.05
N GLU A 140 5.83 -7.89 20.96
CA GLU A 140 5.70 -6.47 21.28
C GLU A 140 5.51 -5.59 20.03
N GLY A 141 4.76 -6.09 19.04
CA GLY A 141 4.50 -5.40 17.77
C GLY A 141 5.65 -5.43 16.76
N LYS A 142 6.76 -6.11 17.07
CA LYS A 142 7.93 -6.23 16.17
C LYS A 142 7.66 -7.17 15.00
N GLY A 143 6.74 -8.13 15.15
CA GLY A 143 6.44 -9.14 14.13
C GLY A 143 5.87 -8.54 12.84
N GLY A 144 4.83 -7.73 12.94
CA GLY A 144 4.22 -7.06 11.79
C GLY A 144 5.17 -6.08 11.11
N LYS A 145 5.98 -5.36 11.90
CA LYS A 145 7.03 -4.49 11.38
C LYS A 145 8.11 -5.24 10.60
N ALA A 146 8.59 -6.37 11.14
CA ALA A 146 9.57 -7.22 10.46
C ALA A 146 9.01 -7.79 9.15
N PHE A 147 7.76 -8.27 9.17
CA PHE A 147 7.07 -8.74 7.97
C PHE A 147 6.96 -7.64 6.92
N LEU A 148 6.51 -6.45 7.31
CA LEU A 148 6.34 -5.32 6.41
C LEU A 148 7.68 -4.88 5.80
N ALA A 149 8.75 -4.83 6.59
CA ALA A 149 10.09 -4.49 6.13
C ALA A 149 10.60 -5.51 5.09
N PHE A 150 10.44 -6.81 5.38
CA PHE A 150 10.79 -7.87 4.44
C PHE A 150 9.98 -7.75 3.14
N PHE A 151 8.65 -7.62 3.26
CA PHE A 151 7.74 -7.54 2.13
C PHE A 151 8.06 -6.36 1.21
N VAL A 152 8.29 -5.16 1.76
CA VAL A 152 8.69 -3.98 0.99
C VAL A 152 10.03 -4.22 0.28
N GLY A 153 10.99 -4.85 0.96
CA GLY A 153 12.28 -5.22 0.36
C GLY A 153 12.10 -6.16 -0.85
N VAL A 154 11.23 -7.16 -0.72
CA VAL A 154 10.91 -8.09 -1.81
C VAL A 154 10.23 -7.37 -2.97
N LEU A 155 9.23 -6.52 -2.73
CA LEU A 155 8.58 -5.74 -3.78
C LEU A 155 9.60 -4.90 -4.57
N PHE A 156 10.52 -4.25 -3.86
CA PHE A 156 11.57 -3.47 -4.49
C PHE A 156 12.54 -4.33 -5.30
N LEU A 157 12.94 -5.51 -4.79
CA LEU A 157 13.76 -6.46 -5.54
C LEU A 157 13.07 -6.88 -6.84
N LYS A 158 11.81 -7.30 -6.75
CA LYS A 158 11.01 -7.77 -7.91
C LYS A 158 10.74 -6.65 -8.92
N SER A 159 10.74 -5.38 -8.50
CA SER A 159 10.62 -4.22 -9.40
C SER A 159 11.82 -4.02 -10.33
N LYS A 160 13.00 -4.60 -10.01
CA LYS A 160 14.22 -4.43 -10.82
C LYS A 160 14.26 -5.28 -12.09
N GLY A 161 13.24 -6.09 -12.34
CA GLY A 161 13.09 -6.85 -13.59
C GLY A 161 13.97 -8.10 -13.69
N ASP A 162 14.59 -8.54 -12.59
CA ASP A 162 15.30 -9.82 -12.57
C ASP A 162 14.31 -10.99 -12.54
N GLU A 163 14.66 -12.08 -13.23
CA GLU A 163 13.83 -13.26 -13.48
C GLU A 163 13.06 -13.71 -12.23
N HIS A 164 11.72 -13.63 -12.35
CA HIS A 164 10.69 -14.24 -11.52
C HIS A 164 11.17 -14.85 -10.19
N THR A 165 11.67 -14.04 -9.23
CA THR A 165 12.04 -14.57 -7.91
C THR A 165 10.76 -15.04 -7.22
N PRO A 166 10.53 -16.36 -7.10
CA PRO A 166 9.33 -16.87 -6.49
C PRO A 166 9.32 -16.51 -5.01
N TRP A 167 8.14 -16.24 -4.48
CA TRP A 167 7.97 -15.98 -3.05
C TRP A 167 8.51 -17.14 -2.20
N ILE A 168 8.36 -18.39 -2.66
CA ILE A 168 8.82 -19.58 -1.95
C ILE A 168 10.34 -19.60 -1.74
N ASP A 169 11.13 -19.20 -2.73
CA ASP A 169 12.60 -19.16 -2.64
C ASP A 169 13.07 -18.13 -1.61
N LEU A 170 12.38 -17.00 -1.53
CA LEU A 170 12.66 -15.96 -0.55
C LEU A 170 12.33 -16.41 0.88
N PHE A 171 11.25 -17.16 1.08
CA PHE A 171 10.91 -17.75 2.38
C PHE A 171 11.88 -18.85 2.78
N GLU A 172 12.34 -19.67 1.83
CA GLU A 172 13.36 -20.68 2.11
C GLU A 172 14.67 -20.01 2.56
N GLY A 173 15.09 -18.94 1.89
CA GLY A 173 16.24 -18.12 2.29
C GLY A 173 16.08 -17.54 3.69
N LEU A 174 14.91 -16.99 4.03
CA LEU A 174 14.62 -16.50 5.39
C LEU A 174 14.72 -17.60 6.46
N ARG A 175 14.25 -18.82 6.14
CA ARG A 175 14.36 -19.95 7.06
C ARG A 175 15.83 -20.27 7.37
N TYR A 176 16.68 -20.34 6.35
CA TYR A 176 18.12 -20.56 6.55
C TYR A 176 18.77 -19.44 7.37
N LEU A 177 18.38 -18.18 7.16
CA LEU A 177 18.86 -17.06 7.98
C LEU A 177 18.43 -17.19 9.45
N GLY A 178 17.20 -17.63 9.72
CA GLY A 178 16.73 -17.92 11.07
C GLY A 178 17.53 -19.02 11.76
N ASP A 179 17.83 -20.10 11.05
CA ASP A 179 18.67 -21.19 11.55
C ASP A 179 20.09 -20.69 11.90
N LEU A 180 20.67 -19.80 11.09
CA LEU A 180 21.98 -19.20 11.34
C LEU A 180 21.98 -18.29 12.58
N LEU A 181 20.95 -17.44 12.73
CA LEU A 181 20.85 -16.47 13.83
C LEU A 181 20.53 -17.12 15.19
N THR A 182 19.89 -18.30 15.18
CA THR A 182 19.58 -19.06 16.39
C THR A 182 20.73 -19.97 16.85
N TRP A 183 21.75 -20.16 16.01
CA TRP A 183 22.95 -20.94 16.37
C TRP A 183 23.83 -20.23 17.41
N ASP A 184 23.91 -18.90 17.38
CA ASP A 184 24.72 -18.11 18.33
C ASP A 184 24.09 -17.99 19.74
N SER A 185 22.77 -18.13 19.87
CA SER A 185 22.09 -17.92 21.17
C SER A 185 22.09 -19.14 22.11
N LYS A 186 22.66 -20.27 21.68
CA LYS A 186 22.79 -21.50 22.51
C LYS A 186 24.21 -21.75 23.03
N GLN A 187 25.16 -20.84 22.79
CA GLN A 187 26.55 -20.96 23.25
C GLN A 187 26.99 -19.89 24.27
N SER A 188 26.06 -19.09 24.81
CA SER A 188 26.33 -18.06 25.83
C SER A 188 25.56 -18.30 27.12
#